data_AF-A0A166JCZ3-F1
#
_entry.id   AF-A0A166JCZ3-F1
#
_cell.length_a   1.000
_cell.length_b   1.000
_cell.length_c   1.000
_cell.angle_alpha   90.00
_cell.angle_beta   90.00
_cell.angle_gamma   90.00
#
_symmetry.space_group_name_H-M   'P 1'
#
loop_
_entity.id
_entity.type
_entity.pdbx_description
1 polymer ?
#
loop_
_entity_poly.entity_id
_entity_poly.type
_entity_poly.pdbx_seq_one_letter_code
_entity_poly.pdbx_strand_id
1 'polypeptide(L)'
;MTFTDRNSVSKLRKKKVMTEKIGLFTGTFDPLTNGHLDIIKRASQHFDQLYVGIFKNDQKNPLFPTDKRVEMLEEALTNLSVNHKVKVIKHERDLTVNIAKKLGVTALVRSLRNSQDLEYEKNMFYFNLEMTGIETLFFLAKPELEPLNSTRMRELHAFGQDVSAWVPENVSRELRKLDEEKK
;
A
#
# COMPACT_ATOMS: atom_id res chain seq x y z
N MET A 1 65.91 -2.87 -6.46
CA MET A 1 64.88 -3.92 -6.60
C MET A 1 63.90 -3.76 -5.46
N THR A 2 62.78 -3.12 -5.76
CA THR A 2 61.76 -2.67 -4.82
C THR A 2 60.78 -3.79 -4.51
N PHE A 3 60.65 -4.15 -3.23
CA PHE A 3 59.59 -5.02 -2.74
C PHE A 3 58.30 -4.19 -2.65
N THR A 4 57.38 -4.39 -3.58
CA THR A 4 56.03 -3.85 -3.50
C THR A 4 55.17 -4.73 -2.60
N ASP A 5 54.63 -4.06 -1.59
CA ASP A 5 53.80 -4.56 -0.50
C ASP A 5 52.50 -5.19 -1.00
N ARG A 6 52.30 -6.49 -0.74
CA ARG A 6 51.09 -7.26 -1.11
C ARG A 6 49.86 -6.94 -0.23
N ASN A 7 49.94 -5.96 0.68
CA ASN A 7 48.84 -5.58 1.57
C ASN A 7 47.86 -4.53 1.02
N SER A 8 48.02 -4.07 -0.23
CA SER A 8 47.15 -3.03 -0.80
C SER A 8 45.82 -3.54 -1.39
N VAL A 9 45.69 -4.85 -1.65
CA VAL A 9 44.52 -5.39 -2.39
C VAL A 9 43.34 -5.78 -1.48
N SER A 10 43.52 -5.85 -0.16
CA SER A 10 42.49 -6.35 0.77
C SER A 10 41.63 -5.26 1.45
N LYS A 11 41.90 -3.96 1.24
CA LYS A 11 41.17 -2.86 1.90
C LYS A 11 40.13 -2.12 1.05
N LEU A 12 39.83 -2.60 -0.15
CA LEU A 12 38.82 -2.01 -1.05
C LEU A 12 37.58 -2.89 -1.21
N ARG A 13 37.09 -3.51 -0.13
CA ARG A 13 35.65 -3.78 -0.03
C ARG A 13 34.97 -2.44 0.25
N LYS A 14 34.69 -1.67 -0.82
CA LYS A 14 33.72 -0.57 -0.78
C LYS A 14 32.52 -1.10 -0.01
N LYS A 15 32.24 -0.55 1.17
CA LYS A 15 30.98 -0.75 1.87
C LYS A 15 29.92 -0.28 0.88
N LYS A 16 29.29 -1.20 0.16
CA LYS A 16 28.16 -0.87 -0.71
C LYS A 16 27.12 -0.30 0.24
N VAL A 17 26.97 1.02 0.24
CA VAL A 17 25.84 1.67 0.91
C VAL A 17 24.63 1.15 0.16
N MET A 18 24.01 0.09 0.69
CA MET A 18 22.78 -0.42 0.15
C MET A 18 21.74 0.65 0.47
N THR A 19 21.32 1.38 -0.56
CA THR A 19 20.22 2.35 -0.44
C THR A 19 18.98 1.58 0.04
N GLU A 20 18.38 2.05 1.13
CA GLU A 20 17.22 1.41 1.74
C GLU A 20 16.05 1.34 0.75
N LYS A 21 15.53 0.12 0.57
CA LYS A 21 14.32 -0.28 -0.16
C LYS A 21 13.06 0.35 0.41
N ILE A 22 12.67 1.59 0.09
CA ILE A 22 11.44 2.19 0.63
C ILE A 22 10.31 2.22 -0.41
N GLY A 23 9.19 1.54 -0.13
CA GLY A 23 7.99 1.51 -0.98
C GLY A 23 6.84 2.34 -0.41
N LEU A 24 5.95 2.86 -1.27
CA LEU A 24 4.71 3.53 -0.84
C LEU A 24 3.50 3.02 -1.63
N PHE A 25 2.57 2.37 -0.93
CA PHE A 25 1.26 1.97 -1.46
C PHE A 25 0.17 2.87 -0.90
N THR A 26 -0.60 3.55 -1.75
CA THR A 26 -1.63 4.50 -1.30
C THR A 26 -3.03 4.08 -1.74
N GLY A 27 -4.00 4.37 -0.88
CA GLY A 27 -5.40 4.09 -1.14
C GLY A 27 -6.31 4.73 -0.10
N THR A 28 -7.61 4.73 -0.39
CA THR A 28 -8.61 5.14 0.61
C THR A 28 -8.92 3.99 1.56
N PHE A 29 -8.85 2.73 1.10
CA PHE A 29 -9.12 1.53 1.92
C PHE A 29 -10.44 1.61 2.69
N ASP A 30 -11.53 1.94 1.99
CA ASP A 30 -12.85 2.19 2.59
C ASP A 30 -13.94 1.26 2.01
N PRO A 31 -14.07 0.03 2.51
CA PRO A 31 -13.19 -0.60 3.50
C PRO A 31 -11.95 -1.24 2.88
N LEU A 32 -11.00 -1.64 3.72
CA LEU A 32 -9.91 -2.54 3.37
C LEU A 32 -10.49 -3.89 2.90
N THR A 33 -9.84 -4.52 1.91
CA THR A 33 -10.32 -5.79 1.30
C THR A 33 -9.20 -6.81 1.25
N ASN A 34 -9.54 -8.09 1.01
CA ASN A 34 -8.56 -9.15 0.84
C ASN A 34 -7.64 -8.91 -0.36
N GLY A 35 -8.13 -8.22 -1.40
CA GLY A 35 -7.31 -7.76 -2.53
C GLY A 35 -6.21 -6.80 -2.11
N HIS A 36 -6.53 -5.79 -1.28
CA HIS A 36 -5.52 -4.86 -0.77
C HIS A 36 -4.46 -5.56 0.10
N LEU A 37 -4.89 -6.48 0.96
CA LEU A 37 -3.98 -7.24 1.82
C LEU A 37 -3.00 -8.10 1.03
N ASP A 38 -3.44 -8.71 -0.07
CA ASP A 38 -2.54 -9.47 -0.95
C ASP A 38 -1.45 -8.60 -1.55
N ILE A 39 -1.80 -7.40 -2.05
CA ILE A 39 -0.83 -6.44 -2.58
C ILE A 39 0.16 -6.00 -1.50
N ILE A 40 -0.34 -5.62 -0.31
CA ILE A 40 0.53 -5.20 0.80
C ILE A 40 1.49 -6.31 1.20
N LYS A 41 0.99 -7.54 1.35
CA LYS A 41 1.81 -8.70 1.70
C LYS A 41 2.90 -8.94 0.66
N ARG A 42 2.56 -8.98 -0.62
CA ARG A 42 3.54 -9.20 -1.69
C ARG A 42 4.54 -8.04 -1.81
N ALA A 43 4.07 -6.80 -1.82
CA ALA A 43 4.92 -5.63 -1.88
C ALA A 43 5.91 -5.58 -0.71
N SER A 44 5.49 -5.92 0.51
CA SER A 44 6.36 -5.92 1.70
C SER A 44 7.58 -6.84 1.59
N GLN A 45 7.59 -7.78 0.65
CA GLN A 45 8.73 -8.68 0.40
C GLN A 45 9.81 -8.03 -0.47
N HIS A 46 9.49 -6.95 -1.19
CA HIS A 46 10.41 -6.27 -2.12
C HIS A 46 11.11 -5.04 -1.52
N PHE A 47 10.67 -4.61 -0.34
CA PHE A 47 11.12 -3.41 0.34
C PHE A 47 11.64 -3.72 1.74
N ASP A 48 12.61 -2.93 2.20
CA ASP A 48 13.07 -2.91 3.58
C ASP A 48 12.01 -2.27 4.49
N GLN A 49 11.32 -1.24 3.96
CA GLN A 49 10.18 -0.58 4.58
C GLN A 49 9.10 -0.31 3.53
N LEU A 50 7.87 -0.77 3.76
CA LEU A 50 6.70 -0.39 2.98
C LEU A 50 5.84 0.57 3.81
N TYR A 51 5.51 1.73 3.24
CA TYR A 51 4.50 2.61 3.77
C TYR A 51 3.15 2.32 3.11
N VAL A 52 2.10 2.22 3.90
CA VAL A 52 0.71 2.14 3.40
C VAL A 52 -0.01 3.43 3.78
N GLY A 53 -0.27 4.27 2.79
CA GLY A 53 -0.84 5.60 2.95
C GLY A 53 -2.35 5.61 2.81
N ILE A 54 -3.05 5.95 3.89
CA ILE A 54 -4.49 6.19 3.91
C ILE A 54 -4.74 7.67 3.62
N PHE A 55 -5.15 7.97 2.39
CA PHE A 55 -5.39 9.35 1.97
C PHE A 55 -6.88 9.67 2.02
N LYS A 56 -7.20 10.79 2.67
CA LYS A 56 -8.57 11.28 2.72
C LYS A 56 -8.98 11.76 1.33
N ASN A 57 -10.16 11.35 0.90
CA ASN A 57 -10.79 11.90 -0.29
C ASN A 57 -12.08 12.57 0.16
N ASP A 58 -12.05 13.90 0.33
CA ASP A 58 -13.18 14.69 0.82
C ASP A 58 -14.43 14.60 -0.07
N GLN A 59 -14.30 14.15 -1.33
CA GLN A 59 -15.43 13.96 -2.24
C GLN A 59 -16.14 12.61 -2.07
N LYS A 60 -15.52 11.66 -1.38
CA LYS A 60 -16.08 10.32 -1.17
C LYS A 60 -16.46 10.22 0.29
N ASN A 61 -17.73 10.49 0.62
CA ASN A 61 -18.32 10.23 1.94
C ASN A 61 -17.92 8.80 2.38
N PRO A 62 -16.91 8.64 3.25
CA PRO A 62 -16.35 7.33 3.50
C PRO A 62 -17.24 6.60 4.50
N LEU A 63 -17.31 5.27 4.38
CA LEU A 63 -18.06 4.44 5.32
C LEU A 63 -17.42 4.50 6.71
N PHE A 64 -16.09 4.56 6.76
CA PHE A 64 -15.33 4.67 8.00
C PHE A 64 -14.48 5.96 8.07
N PRO A 65 -14.40 6.60 9.25
CA PRO A 65 -13.48 7.71 9.45
C PRO A 65 -12.02 7.25 9.24
N THR A 66 -11.13 8.17 8.88
CA THR A 66 -9.72 7.87 8.57
C THR A 66 -9.04 7.08 9.69
N ASP A 67 -9.26 7.48 10.95
CA ASP A 67 -8.64 6.83 12.11
C ASP A 67 -9.09 5.38 12.26
N LYS A 68 -10.37 5.10 11.99
CA LYS A 68 -10.87 3.73 12.02
C LYS A 68 -10.31 2.87 10.89
N ARG A 69 -10.09 3.46 9.71
CA ARG A 69 -9.40 2.77 8.61
C ARG A 69 -7.93 2.47 8.93
N VAL A 70 -7.25 3.36 9.66
CA VAL A 70 -5.90 3.11 10.17
C VAL A 70 -5.90 1.94 11.14
N GLU A 71 -6.78 1.95 12.15
CA GLU A 71 -6.90 0.88 13.14
C GLU A 71 -7.15 -0.48 12.47
N MET A 72 -8.13 -0.54 11.56
CA MET A 72 -8.43 -1.77 10.82
C MET A 72 -7.24 -2.27 9.98
N LEU A 73 -6.48 -1.36 9.38
CA LEU A 73 -5.30 -1.73 8.61
C LEU A 73 -4.18 -2.25 9.53
N GLU A 74 -3.87 -1.57 10.62
CA GLU A 74 -2.83 -1.99 11.56
C GLU A 74 -3.11 -3.36 12.19
N GLU A 75 -4.36 -3.62 12.58
CA GLU A 75 -4.79 -4.94 13.08
C GLU A 75 -4.62 -6.02 11.99
N ALA A 76 -5.04 -5.73 10.76
CA ALA A 76 -4.88 -6.66 9.64
C ALA A 76 -3.41 -6.96 9.32
N LEU A 77 -2.52 -5.97 9.41
CA LEU A 77 -1.08 -6.14 9.21
C LEU A 77 -0.43 -6.98 10.32
N THR A 78 -0.93 -6.84 11.55
CA THR A 78 -0.50 -7.67 12.69
C THR A 78 -0.89 -9.13 12.47
N ASN A 79 -2.13 -9.39 12.05
CA ASN A 79 -2.61 -10.73 11.72
C ASN A 79 -1.83 -11.37 10.55
N LEU A 80 -1.34 -10.56 9.60
CA LEU A 80 -0.47 -11.02 8.52
C LEU A 80 1.00 -11.19 8.91
N SER A 81 1.40 -10.81 10.13
CA SER A 81 2.79 -10.83 10.62
C SER A 81 3.77 -9.99 9.76
N VAL A 82 3.29 -8.91 9.13
CA VAL A 82 4.11 -8.01 8.29
C VAL A 82 4.30 -6.61 8.89
N ASN A 83 3.72 -6.35 10.05
CA ASN A 83 3.82 -5.07 10.79
C ASN A 83 5.26 -4.64 11.11
N HIS A 84 6.23 -5.56 11.13
CA HIS A 84 7.66 -5.24 11.30
C HIS A 84 8.28 -4.54 10.07
N LYS A 85 7.68 -4.68 8.88
CA LYS A 85 8.13 -4.07 7.61
C LYS A 85 7.15 -3.05 7.05
N VAL A 86 5.92 -3.04 7.53
CA VAL A 86 4.85 -2.20 7.00
C VAL A 86 4.45 -1.16 8.04
N LYS A 87 4.51 0.12 7.67
CA LYS A 87 4.04 1.25 8.49
C LYS A 87 2.84 1.91 7.84
N VAL A 88 1.79 2.11 8.62
CA VAL A 88 0.61 2.86 8.18
C VAL A 88 0.86 4.34 8.40
N ILE A 89 0.52 5.14 7.39
CA ILE A 89 0.52 6.60 7.50
C ILE A 89 -0.85 7.11 7.05
N LYS A 90 -1.32 8.17 7.67
CA LYS A 90 -2.51 8.90 7.24
C LYS A 90 -2.13 10.29 6.78
N HIS A 91 -2.78 10.78 5.75
CA HIS A 91 -2.64 12.17 5.32
C HIS A 91 -3.98 12.72 4.87
N GLU A 92 -4.30 13.92 5.34
CA GLU A 92 -5.60 14.54 5.06
C GLU A 92 -5.63 15.24 3.70
N ARG A 93 -4.57 15.98 3.36
CA ARG A 93 -4.53 16.73 2.09
C ARG A 93 -3.11 17.00 1.62
N ASP A 94 -2.56 16.10 0.84
CA ASP A 94 -1.30 16.31 0.09
C ASP A 94 -1.25 15.33 -1.09
N LEU A 95 -0.39 15.63 -2.06
CA LEU A 95 -0.17 14.75 -3.21
C LEU A 95 0.74 13.58 -2.80
N THR A 96 0.48 12.40 -3.35
CA THR A 96 1.30 11.18 -3.14
C THR A 96 2.79 11.46 -3.33
N VAL A 97 3.13 12.25 -4.35
CA VAL A 97 4.51 12.62 -4.69
C VAL A 97 5.23 13.41 -3.61
N ASN A 98 4.54 14.29 -2.90
CA ASN A 98 5.14 15.11 -1.84
C ASN A 98 5.44 14.25 -0.60
N ILE A 99 4.50 13.37 -0.26
CA ILE A 99 4.67 12.40 0.83
C ILE A 99 5.81 11.43 0.49
N ALA A 100 5.86 10.96 -0.76
CA ALA A 100 6.92 10.08 -1.23
C ALA A 100 8.32 10.72 -1.04
N LYS A 101 8.48 12.00 -1.41
CA LYS A 101 9.74 12.74 -1.19
C LYS A 101 10.08 12.88 0.29
N LYS A 102 9.11 13.28 1.13
CA LYS A 102 9.31 13.46 2.58
C LYS A 102 9.77 12.16 3.27
N LEU A 103 9.28 11.01 2.81
CA LEU A 103 9.58 9.70 3.38
C LEU A 103 10.79 9.01 2.74
N GLY A 104 11.45 9.64 1.76
CA GLY A 104 12.57 9.02 1.04
C GLY A 104 12.16 7.79 0.22
N VAL A 105 10.93 7.76 -0.28
CA VAL A 105 10.41 6.62 -1.05
C VAL A 105 11.23 6.41 -2.32
N THR A 106 11.60 5.16 -2.55
CA THR A 106 12.38 4.71 -3.71
C THR A 106 11.52 4.13 -4.83
N ALA A 107 10.30 3.67 -4.51
CA ALA A 107 9.32 3.27 -5.52
C ALA A 107 7.88 3.44 -5.02
N LEU A 108 6.99 3.85 -5.91
CA LEU A 108 5.55 3.80 -5.70
C LEU A 108 5.07 2.38 -5.99
N VAL A 109 4.06 1.93 -5.24
CA VAL A 109 3.41 0.63 -5.44
C VAL A 109 1.99 0.89 -5.89
N ARG A 110 1.58 0.25 -7.00
CA ARG A 110 0.21 0.31 -7.52
C ARG A 110 -0.28 -1.09 -7.88
N SER A 111 -1.59 -1.25 -7.92
CA SER A 111 -2.26 -2.50 -8.26
C SER A 111 -2.96 -2.37 -9.59
N LEU A 112 -2.90 -3.41 -10.41
CA LEU A 112 -3.64 -3.51 -11.67
C LEU A 112 -4.59 -4.71 -11.62
N ARG A 113 -5.89 -4.48 -11.84
CA ARG A 113 -6.88 -5.56 -11.90
C ARG A 113 -7.29 -5.87 -13.34
N ASN A 114 -7.41 -4.85 -14.18
CA ASN A 114 -7.88 -5.01 -15.55
C ASN A 114 -7.27 -3.93 -16.46
N SER A 115 -7.69 -3.92 -17.74
CA SER A 115 -7.21 -2.96 -18.74
C SER A 115 -7.59 -1.51 -18.42
N GLN A 116 -8.70 -1.27 -17.72
CA GLN A 116 -9.12 0.09 -17.35
C GLN A 116 -8.21 0.67 -16.26
N ASP A 117 -7.87 -0.15 -15.24
CA ASP A 117 -6.88 0.24 -14.23
C ASP A 117 -5.55 0.57 -14.90
N LEU A 118 -5.09 -0.25 -15.86
CA LEU A 118 -3.82 -0.01 -16.56
C LEU A 118 -3.78 1.35 -17.25
N GLU A 119 -4.84 1.73 -17.95
CA GLU A 119 -4.86 3.02 -18.66
C GLU A 119 -4.84 4.21 -17.69
N TYR A 120 -5.63 4.13 -16.60
CA TYR A 120 -5.59 5.15 -15.55
C TYR A 120 -4.21 5.25 -14.90
N GLU A 121 -3.62 4.11 -14.53
CA GLU A 121 -2.34 4.04 -13.85
C GLU A 121 -1.16 4.45 -14.72
N LYS A 122 -1.19 4.18 -16.04
CA LYS A 122 -0.17 4.67 -16.98
C LYS A 122 -0.12 6.19 -17.02
N ASN A 123 -1.28 6.84 -17.01
CA ASN A 123 -1.35 8.30 -16.96
C ASN A 123 -0.78 8.83 -15.63
N MET A 124 -1.12 8.20 -14.50
CA MET A 124 -0.57 8.58 -13.20
C MET A 124 0.93 8.32 -13.09
N PHE A 125 1.43 7.23 -13.66
CA PHE A 125 2.86 6.94 -13.74
C PHE A 125 3.63 8.07 -14.43
N TYR A 126 3.16 8.53 -15.59
CA TYR A 126 3.81 9.62 -16.33
C TYR A 126 4.01 10.87 -15.45
N PHE A 127 2.93 11.35 -14.81
CA PHE A 127 3.02 12.56 -13.98
C PHE A 127 3.86 12.35 -12.72
N ASN A 128 3.72 11.19 -12.06
CA ASN A 128 4.51 10.90 -10.86
C ASN A 128 6.00 10.84 -11.19
N LEU A 129 6.37 10.20 -12.30
CA LEU A 129 7.75 10.11 -12.76
C LEU A 129 8.29 11.49 -13.11
N GLU A 130 7.57 12.29 -13.88
CA GLU A 130 7.99 13.64 -14.26
C GLU A 130 8.21 14.55 -13.04
N MET A 131 7.33 14.46 -12.03
CA MET A 131 7.40 15.32 -10.84
C MET A 131 8.46 14.89 -9.82
N THR A 132 8.88 13.62 -9.82
CA THR A 132 9.65 13.05 -8.71
C THR A 132 10.87 12.23 -9.10
N GLY A 133 10.90 11.69 -10.32
CA GLY A 133 11.86 10.66 -10.75
C GLY A 133 11.66 9.30 -10.07
N ILE A 134 10.59 9.10 -9.30
CA ILE A 134 10.33 7.86 -8.57
C ILE A 134 9.60 6.86 -9.48
N GLU A 135 10.17 5.67 -9.61
CA GLU A 135 9.59 4.57 -10.37
C GLU A 135 8.32 4.00 -9.72
N THR A 136 7.42 3.43 -10.53
CA THR A 136 6.21 2.75 -10.04
C THR A 136 6.27 1.26 -10.32
N LEU A 137 6.12 0.44 -9.29
CA LEU A 137 5.99 -1.00 -9.39
C LEU A 137 4.51 -1.39 -9.41
N PHE A 138 4.10 -2.03 -10.50
CA PHE A 138 2.74 -2.56 -10.66
C PHE A 138 2.66 -4.01 -10.24
N PHE A 139 1.70 -4.30 -9.36
CA PHE A 139 1.35 -5.66 -8.97
C PHE A 139 0.01 -6.02 -9.61
N LEU A 140 0.00 -7.08 -10.40
CA LEU A 140 -1.26 -7.63 -10.90
C LEU A 140 -2.02 -8.27 -9.73
N ALA A 141 -3.32 -8.01 -9.64
CA ALA A 141 -4.20 -8.73 -8.74
C ALA A 141 -4.20 -10.21 -9.13
N LYS A 142 -4.33 -11.09 -8.14
CA LYS A 142 -4.59 -12.51 -8.41
C LYS A 142 -5.99 -12.65 -9.02
N PRO A 143 -6.21 -13.58 -9.97
CA PRO A 143 -7.52 -13.74 -10.63
C PRO A 143 -8.70 -13.85 -9.65
N GLU A 144 -8.52 -14.58 -8.55
CA GLU A 144 -9.55 -14.78 -7.53
C GLU A 144 -9.83 -13.54 -6.66
N LEU A 145 -8.94 -12.54 -6.67
CA LEU A 145 -9.07 -11.28 -5.93
C LEU A 145 -9.39 -10.09 -6.84
N GLU A 146 -9.25 -10.25 -8.16
CA GLU A 146 -9.49 -9.21 -9.17
C GLU A 146 -10.85 -8.50 -9.01
N PRO A 147 -11.97 -9.21 -8.72
CA PRO A 147 -13.27 -8.56 -8.58
C PRO A 147 -13.40 -7.67 -7.33
N LEU A 148 -12.48 -7.78 -6.36
CA LEU A 148 -12.59 -7.17 -5.04
C LEU A 148 -12.11 -5.73 -5.04
N ASN A 149 -13.01 -4.80 -4.75
CA ASN A 149 -12.67 -3.41 -4.51
C ASN A 149 -13.62 -2.76 -3.51
N SER A 150 -13.12 -1.74 -2.82
CA SER A 150 -13.84 -1.03 -1.77
C SER A 150 -15.22 -0.54 -2.22
N THR A 151 -15.34 0.00 -3.44
CA THR A 151 -16.63 0.49 -3.97
C THR A 151 -17.67 -0.62 -4.04
N ARG A 152 -17.31 -1.78 -4.63
CA ARG A 152 -18.20 -2.94 -4.73
C ARG A 152 -18.53 -3.52 -3.36
N MET A 153 -17.58 -3.55 -2.42
CA MET A 153 -17.84 -4.04 -1.06
C MET A 153 -18.84 -3.14 -0.33
N ARG A 154 -18.72 -1.81 -0.46
CA ARG A 154 -19.69 -0.87 0.11
C ARG A 154 -21.07 -1.02 -0.51
N GLU A 155 -21.14 -1.22 -1.82
CA GLU A 155 -22.41 -1.42 -2.53
C GLU A 155 -23.13 -2.68 -2.04
N LEU A 156 -22.44 -3.83 -2.04
CA LEU A 156 -23.01 -5.09 -1.55
C LEU A 156 -23.47 -5.00 -0.08
N HIS A 157 -22.63 -4.40 0.78
CA HIS A 157 -22.96 -4.16 2.19
C HIS A 157 -24.21 -3.27 2.34
N ALA A 158 -24.31 -2.18 1.57
CA ALA A 158 -25.47 -1.30 1.59
C ALA A 158 -26.78 -1.98 1.16
N PHE A 159 -26.70 -3.02 0.31
CA PHE A 159 -27.83 -3.87 -0.08
C PHE A 159 -28.03 -5.08 0.86
N GLY A 160 -27.40 -5.09 2.03
CA GLY A 160 -27.58 -6.12 3.05
C GLY A 160 -26.98 -7.48 2.70
N GLN A 161 -26.06 -7.54 1.74
CA GLN A 161 -25.36 -8.78 1.40
C GLN A 161 -24.20 -9.03 2.38
N ASP A 162 -23.95 -10.30 2.70
CA ASP A 162 -22.78 -10.68 3.49
C ASP A 162 -21.51 -10.57 2.63
N VAL A 163 -20.56 -9.74 3.10
CA VAL A 163 -19.26 -9.50 2.43
C VAL A 163 -18.08 -10.07 3.22
N SER A 164 -18.32 -10.81 4.30
CA SER A 164 -17.29 -11.35 5.20
C SER A 164 -16.20 -12.15 4.48
N ALA A 165 -16.54 -12.87 3.41
CA ALA A 165 -15.59 -13.66 2.63
C ALA A 165 -14.55 -12.82 1.85
N TRP A 166 -14.80 -11.53 1.62
CA TRP A 166 -13.99 -10.68 0.73
C TRP A 166 -13.23 -9.56 1.45
N VAL A 167 -13.46 -9.43 2.75
CA VAL A 167 -12.76 -8.47 3.61
C VAL A 167 -12.06 -9.22 4.75
N PRO A 168 -11.07 -8.60 5.40
CA PRO A 168 -10.46 -9.16 6.60
C PRO A 168 -11.49 -9.29 7.73
N GLU A 169 -11.34 -10.28 8.62
CA GLU A 169 -12.30 -10.53 9.71
C GLU A 169 -12.56 -9.29 10.58
N ASN A 170 -11.51 -8.52 10.88
CA ASN A 170 -11.64 -7.31 11.68
C ASN A 170 -12.47 -6.23 10.96
N VAL A 171 -12.40 -6.15 9.63
CA VAL A 171 -13.26 -5.28 8.83
C VAL A 171 -14.69 -5.79 8.81
N SER A 172 -14.91 -7.09 8.63
CA SER A 172 -16.26 -7.70 8.70
C SER A 172 -16.94 -7.41 10.03
N ARG A 173 -16.20 -7.50 11.14
CA ARG A 173 -16.68 -7.15 12.48
C ARG A 173 -17.11 -5.68 12.58
N GLU A 174 -16.34 -4.74 12.03
CA GLU A 174 -16.71 -3.32 12.05
C GLU A 174 -17.91 -2.99 11.14
N LEU A 175 -18.05 -3.68 10.01
CA LEU A 175 -19.25 -3.57 9.16
C LEU A 175 -20.52 -4.02 9.90
N ARG A 176 -20.46 -5.12 10.65
CA ARG A 176 -21.59 -5.59 11.46
C ARG A 176 -22.01 -4.60 12.54
N LYS A 177 -21.04 -3.96 13.22
CA LYS A 177 -21.34 -2.89 14.20
C LYS A 177 -22.06 -1.70 13.57
N LEU A 178 -21.64 -1.28 12.38
CA LEU A 178 -22.32 -0.20 11.65
C LEU A 178 -23.78 -0.54 11.32
N ASP A 179 -24.10 -1.82 11.10
CA ASP A 179 -25.49 -2.25 10.84
C ASP A 179 -26.33 -2.27 12.13
N GLU A 180 -25.70 -2.55 13.27
CA GLU A 180 -26.34 -2.49 14.59
C GLU A 180 -26.65 -1.05 15.01
N GLU A 181 -25.74 -0.10 14.75
CA GLU A 181 -25.93 1.33 15.07
C GLU A 181 -27.01 2.02 14.23
N LYS A 182 -27.35 1.46 13.06
CA LYS A 182 -28.39 1.99 12.16
C LYS A 182 -29.79 1.45 12.45
N LYS A 183 -29.93 0.45 13.33
CA LYS A 183 -31.20 -0.14 13.75
C LYS A 183 -31.75 0.57 14.98
#